data_AF-A0A9X8YPM5-F1
#
_entry.id   AF-A0A9X8YPM5-F1
#
_cell.length_a   1.000
_cell.length_b   1.000
_cell.length_c   1.000
_cell.angle_alpha   90.00
_cell.angle_beta   90.00
_cell.angle_gamma   90.00
#
_symmetry.space_group_name_H-M   'P 1'
#
loop_
_entity.id
_entity.type
_entity.pdbx_description
1 polymer ?
#
loop_
_entity_poly.entity_id
_entity_poly.type
_entity_poly.pdbx_seq_one_letter_code
_entity_poly.pdbx_strand_id
1 'polypeptide(L)'
;AWLAAQGTVVNALIGVALFASGAVLMFNPRWTPLIIYCQLLMMAGFVTILHRAQPQVMLLDAIFALAALYMLRQQHHRKPKPRTFPTRDFSTPTPAAGGPVTPALDGEYDVVIIGGGVSGLAAASELTDRRVLVLEKSASFGGNARYSTVNRLKFPIAGVCFQEPLPNSFMAQLLKKIGLSGVYKSNEKDTLVFFDTFLLLRCLGEVVVGFIKQPVYLLKPAVWRLTGQLFLHALIGKPYVIAAKQLGDPIFADLYAFLDTFSPRGERYPSLPWTPQSAWSKTNMALLDTIPLYTYLFEPHKLDQIPADLRPPRKFGKLVESAV
;
A
#
# COMPACT_ATOMS: atom_id res chain seq x y z
N ALA A 1 9.82 -1.28 57.89
CA ALA A 1 9.43 0.11 58.22
C ALA A 1 9.80 1.11 57.10
N TRP A 2 11.05 1.16 56.65
CA TRP A 2 11.51 2.13 55.63
C TRP A 2 10.87 1.97 54.22
N LEU A 3 10.75 0.73 53.72
CA LEU A 3 10.09 0.44 52.43
C LEU A 3 8.59 0.78 52.40
N ALA A 4 7.90 0.66 53.53
CA ALA A 4 6.48 1.01 53.65
C ALA A 4 6.26 2.53 53.66
N ALA A 5 7.23 3.30 54.18
CA ALA A 5 7.19 4.76 54.20
C ALA A 5 7.49 5.41 52.82
N GLN A 6 8.14 4.68 51.91
CA GLN A 6 8.44 5.13 50.54
C GLN A 6 7.66 4.38 49.45
N GLY A 7 6.59 3.66 49.81
CA GLY A 7 5.86 2.79 48.88
C GLY A 7 5.33 3.49 47.62
N THR A 8 4.96 4.76 47.70
CA THR A 8 4.56 5.58 46.54
C THR A 8 5.71 5.89 45.61
N VAL A 9 6.90 6.20 46.14
CA VAL A 9 8.12 6.47 45.35
C VAL A 9 8.62 5.19 44.68
N VAL A 10 8.58 4.08 45.40
CA VAL A 10 8.97 2.75 44.87
C VAL A 10 8.00 2.30 43.78
N ASN A 11 6.69 2.44 43.97
CA ASN A 11 5.70 2.11 42.93
C ASN A 11 5.80 3.02 41.70
N ALA A 12 6.10 4.31 41.89
CA ALA A 12 6.34 5.23 40.77
C ALA A 12 7.60 4.83 39.98
N LEU A 13 8.69 4.47 40.66
CA LEU A 13 9.90 3.97 40.02
C LEU A 13 9.67 2.66 39.28
N ILE A 14 8.94 1.71 39.86
CA ILE A 14 8.56 0.45 39.21
C ILE A 14 7.68 0.72 37.99
N GLY A 15 6.70 1.62 38.11
CA GLY A 15 5.84 2.04 37.00
C GLY A 15 6.61 2.68 35.84
N VAL A 16 7.56 3.58 36.15
CA VAL A 16 8.45 4.20 35.16
C VAL A 16 9.37 3.15 34.52
N ALA A 17 9.91 2.20 35.29
CA ALA A 17 10.75 1.13 34.78
C ALA A 17 9.97 0.16 33.87
N LEU A 18 8.74 -0.20 34.22
CA LEU A 18 7.86 -1.03 33.40
C LEU A 18 7.43 -0.31 32.11
N PHE A 19 7.11 0.98 32.19
CA PHE A 19 6.78 1.80 31.03
C PHE A 19 7.98 1.97 30.10
N ALA A 20 9.16 2.27 30.66
CA ALA A 20 10.41 2.36 29.89
C ALA A 20 10.77 1.02 29.23
N SER A 21 10.61 -0.10 29.95
CA SER A 21 10.81 -1.46 29.42
C SER A 21 9.85 -1.76 28.26
N GLY A 22 8.56 -1.44 28.41
CA GLY A 22 7.56 -1.58 27.36
C GLY A 22 7.83 -0.70 26.14
N ALA A 23 8.27 0.54 26.36
CA ALA A 23 8.66 1.46 25.30
C ALA A 23 9.90 0.95 24.52
N VAL A 24 10.93 0.47 25.23
CA VAL A 24 12.13 -0.11 24.59
C VAL A 24 11.78 -1.36 23.77
N LEU A 25 10.85 -2.18 24.25
CA LEU A 25 10.27 -3.31 23.50
C LEU A 25 9.60 -2.89 22.19
N MET A 26 8.94 -1.73 22.20
CA MET A 26 8.26 -1.16 21.03
C MET A 26 9.24 -0.59 20.01
N PHE A 27 10.34 0.01 20.46
CA PHE A 27 11.29 0.71 19.59
C PHE A 27 12.48 -0.15 19.11
N ASN A 28 12.84 -1.24 19.79
CA ASN A 28 13.99 -2.05 19.39
C ASN A 28 13.79 -3.58 19.57
N PRO A 29 13.31 -4.30 18.53
CA PRO A 29 12.97 -5.72 18.63
C PRO A 29 14.18 -6.66 18.83
N ARG A 30 15.42 -6.14 18.76
CA ARG A 30 16.64 -6.92 19.05
C ARG A 30 16.85 -7.17 20.54
N TRP A 31 16.30 -6.31 21.40
CA TRP A 31 16.46 -6.39 22.86
C TRP A 31 15.31 -7.13 23.54
N THR A 32 14.25 -7.44 22.80
CA THR A 32 13.09 -8.22 23.27
C THR A 32 13.46 -9.49 24.06
N PRO A 33 14.35 -10.39 23.59
CA PRO A 33 14.70 -11.57 24.36
C PRO A 33 15.36 -11.23 25.70
N LEU A 34 16.27 -10.26 25.73
CA LEU A 34 16.94 -9.82 26.97
C LEU A 34 15.94 -9.24 27.98
N ILE A 35 15.00 -8.43 27.50
CA ILE A 35 13.97 -7.81 28.34
C ILE A 35 13.04 -8.87 28.93
N ILE A 36 12.61 -9.85 28.12
CA ILE A 36 11.77 -10.95 28.60
C ILE A 36 12.52 -11.76 29.68
N TYR A 37 13.82 -12.02 29.51
CA TYR A 37 14.63 -12.67 30.55
C TYR A 37 14.73 -11.84 31.84
N CYS A 38 14.99 -10.53 31.73
CA CYS A 38 15.03 -9.64 32.90
C CYS A 38 13.67 -9.58 33.62
N GLN A 39 12.57 -9.59 32.88
CA GLN A 39 11.21 -9.56 33.44
C GLN A 39 10.87 -10.88 34.16
N LEU A 40 11.24 -12.03 33.58
CA LEU A 40 11.10 -13.33 34.25
C LEU A 40 11.96 -13.43 35.52
N LEU A 41 13.18 -12.89 35.51
CA LEU A 41 14.07 -12.86 36.67
C LEU A 41 13.52 -11.98 37.79
N MET A 42 13.02 -10.78 37.46
CA MET A 42 12.33 -9.90 38.40
C MET A 42 11.14 -10.60 39.04
N MET A 43 10.33 -11.27 38.24
CA MET A 43 9.13 -11.97 38.70
C MET A 43 9.49 -13.16 39.61
N ALA A 44 10.56 -13.90 39.31
CA ALA A 44 11.08 -14.96 40.19
C ALA A 44 11.56 -14.40 41.55
N GLY A 45 12.19 -13.22 41.55
CA GLY A 45 12.55 -12.49 42.76
C GLY A 45 11.33 -12.03 43.58
N PHE A 46 10.30 -11.51 42.92
CA PHE A 46 9.05 -11.12 43.58
C PHE A 46 8.32 -12.31 44.21
N VAL A 47 8.19 -13.40 43.46
CA VAL A 47 7.56 -14.65 43.93
C VAL A 47 8.32 -15.24 45.13
N THR A 48 9.65 -15.22 45.13
CA THR A 48 10.45 -15.73 46.27
C THR A 48 10.32 -14.86 47.52
N ILE A 49 10.21 -13.54 47.37
CA ILE A 49 10.09 -12.59 48.49
C ILE A 49 8.65 -12.53 49.04
N LEU A 50 7.63 -12.54 48.19
CA LEU A 50 6.22 -12.34 48.57
C LEU A 50 5.40 -13.61 48.80
N HIS A 51 5.96 -14.81 48.61
CA HIS A 51 5.20 -16.08 48.66
C HIS A 51 4.38 -16.29 49.94
N ARG A 52 4.76 -15.68 51.07
CA ARG A 52 4.02 -15.75 52.35
C ARG A 52 3.07 -14.58 52.59
N ALA A 53 3.25 -13.45 51.91
CA ALA A 53 2.56 -12.20 52.22
C ALA A 53 1.30 -11.97 51.38
N GLN A 54 1.32 -12.31 50.08
CA GLN A 54 0.18 -12.08 49.17
C GLN A 54 0.08 -13.16 48.08
N PRO A 55 -0.62 -14.29 48.34
CA PRO A 55 -0.72 -15.41 47.40
C PRO A 55 -1.51 -15.08 46.10
N GLN A 56 -2.32 -14.02 46.11
CA GLN A 56 -3.08 -13.57 44.93
C GLN A 56 -2.17 -13.02 43.81
N VAL A 57 -1.02 -12.45 44.17
CA VAL A 57 -0.05 -11.90 43.20
C VAL A 57 0.65 -13.03 42.41
N MET A 58 0.82 -14.21 43.03
CA MET A 58 1.46 -15.37 42.38
C MET A 58 0.65 -15.89 41.18
N LEU A 59 -0.69 -15.83 41.23
CA LEU A 59 -1.54 -16.29 40.12
C LEU A 59 -1.40 -15.37 38.89
N LEU A 60 -1.42 -14.05 39.13
CA LEU A 60 -1.27 -13.05 38.09
C LEU A 60 0.13 -13.13 37.44
N ASP A 61 1.16 -13.24 38.28
CA ASP A 61 2.54 -13.40 37.82
C ASP A 61 2.74 -14.70 37.03
N ALA A 62 2.14 -15.82 37.45
CA ALA A 62 2.22 -17.08 36.70
C ALA A 62 1.64 -16.98 35.28
N ILE A 63 0.54 -16.24 35.10
CA ILE A 63 -0.05 -15.98 33.77
C ILE A 63 0.91 -15.16 32.91
N PHE A 64 1.52 -14.11 33.47
CA PHE A 64 2.50 -13.29 32.75
C PHE A 64 3.77 -14.07 32.41
N ALA A 65 4.23 -14.98 33.29
CA ALA A 65 5.36 -15.87 33.04
C ALA A 65 5.09 -16.81 31.86
N LEU A 66 3.90 -17.41 31.83
CA LEU A 66 3.46 -18.30 30.75
C LEU A 66 3.38 -17.56 29.42
N ALA A 67 2.83 -16.34 29.41
CA ALA A 67 2.79 -15.50 28.22
C ALA A 67 4.19 -15.14 27.72
N ALA A 68 5.11 -14.78 28.63
CA ALA A 68 6.50 -14.48 28.32
C ALA A 68 7.25 -15.69 27.73
N LEU A 69 7.11 -16.87 28.35
CA LEU A 69 7.69 -18.13 27.86
C LEU A 69 7.13 -18.53 26.49
N TYR A 70 5.83 -18.34 26.27
CA TYR A 70 5.19 -18.59 24.98
C TYR A 70 5.73 -17.66 23.87
N MET A 71 5.89 -16.36 24.16
CA MET A 71 6.47 -15.38 23.23
C MET A 71 7.93 -15.73 22.87
N LEU A 72 8.76 -16.13 23.85
CA LEU A 72 10.14 -16.58 23.63
C LEU A 72 10.21 -17.80 22.70
N ARG A 73 9.36 -18.80 22.94
CA ARG A 73 9.28 -20.01 22.10
C ARG A 73 8.88 -19.68 20.67
N GLN A 74 7.90 -18.80 20.48
CA GLN A 74 7.41 -18.41 19.16
C GLN A 74 8.45 -17.59 18.36
N GLN A 75 9.22 -16.74 19.03
CA GLN A 75 10.32 -15.99 18.39
C GLN A 75 11.44 -16.90 17.93
N HIS A 76 11.83 -17.90 18.73
CA HIS A 76 12.93 -18.82 18.40
C HIS A 76 12.63 -19.73 17.19
N HIS A 77 11.34 -19.98 16.90
CA HIS A 77 10.91 -20.82 15.78
C HIS A 77 10.64 -20.05 14.48
N ARG A 78 10.65 -18.72 14.48
CA ARG A 78 10.39 -17.92 13.27
C ARG A 78 11.65 -17.74 12.43
N LYS A 79 11.90 -18.68 11.51
CA LYS A 79 12.73 -18.39 10.33
C LYS A 79 11.83 -17.81 9.23
N PRO A 80 12.12 -16.62 8.68
CA PRO A 80 11.38 -16.10 7.52
C PRO A 80 11.63 -17.05 6.35
N LYS A 81 10.62 -17.84 5.96
CA LYS A 81 10.68 -18.60 4.71
C LYS A 81 10.57 -17.62 3.54
N PRO A 82 11.47 -17.67 2.55
CA PRO A 82 11.28 -16.94 1.31
C PRO A 82 9.98 -17.42 0.67
N ARG A 83 9.05 -16.49 0.42
CA ARG A 83 7.75 -16.79 -0.17
C ARG A 83 7.86 -16.58 -1.68
N THR A 84 7.71 -17.67 -2.43
CA THR A 84 7.56 -17.66 -3.88
C THR A 84 6.07 -17.60 -4.21
N PHE A 85 5.62 -16.52 -4.85
CA PHE A 85 4.27 -16.47 -5.42
C PHE A 85 4.21 -17.37 -6.65
N PRO A 86 3.22 -18.29 -6.75
CA PRO A 86 3.03 -19.14 -7.92
C PRO A 86 2.30 -18.36 -9.02
N THR A 87 2.92 -17.29 -9.53
CA THR A 87 2.34 -16.48 -10.62
C THR A 87 2.85 -16.89 -12.00
N ARG A 88 3.86 -17.76 -12.10
CA ARG A 88 4.47 -18.15 -13.38
C ARG A 88 3.63 -19.09 -14.23
N ASP A 89 2.73 -19.88 -13.62
CA ASP A 89 1.96 -20.90 -14.34
C ASP A 89 0.67 -20.35 -14.99
N PHE A 90 0.26 -19.12 -14.65
CA PHE A 90 -0.96 -18.51 -15.19
C PHE A 90 -0.75 -17.76 -16.52
N SER A 91 0.49 -17.67 -17.00
CA SER A 91 0.88 -16.78 -18.10
C SER A 91 1.13 -17.46 -19.44
N THR A 92 0.91 -18.78 -19.58
CA THR A 92 1.09 -19.44 -20.88
C THR A 92 -0.04 -19.04 -21.82
N PRO A 93 0.21 -18.22 -22.86
CA PRO A 93 -0.82 -17.83 -23.81
C PRO A 93 -1.18 -19.06 -24.64
N THR A 94 -2.46 -19.43 -24.67
CA THR A 94 -2.96 -20.37 -25.67
C THR A 94 -2.88 -19.68 -27.05
N PRO A 95 -2.20 -20.26 -28.05
CA PRO A 95 -2.21 -19.70 -29.39
C PRO A 95 -3.64 -19.66 -29.92
N ALA A 96 -4.09 -18.50 -30.40
CA ALA A 96 -5.37 -18.41 -31.08
C ALA A 96 -5.30 -19.22 -32.39
N ALA A 97 -6.24 -20.16 -32.55
CA ALA A 97 -6.42 -20.91 -33.78
C ALA A 97 -7.14 -20.03 -34.82
N GLY A 98 -6.42 -19.66 -35.87
CA GLY A 98 -6.97 -18.92 -37.01
C GLY A 98 -5.89 -18.11 -37.70
N GLY A 99 -5.44 -18.57 -38.87
CA GLY A 99 -4.54 -17.79 -39.73
C GLY A 99 -5.22 -16.49 -40.19
N PRO A 100 -4.44 -15.41 -40.41
CA PRO A 100 -4.99 -14.13 -40.80
C PRO A 100 -5.64 -14.25 -42.18
N VAL A 101 -6.95 -13.99 -42.25
CA VAL A 101 -7.59 -13.61 -43.51
C VAL A 101 -7.20 -12.16 -43.75
N THR A 102 -6.27 -11.92 -44.66
CA THR A 102 -5.93 -10.56 -45.09
C THR A 102 -7.06 -10.09 -46.01
N PRO A 103 -7.90 -9.13 -45.60
CA PRO A 103 -8.86 -8.53 -46.52
C PRO A 103 -8.09 -7.84 -47.64
N ALA A 104 -8.57 -7.95 -48.88
CA ALA A 104 -8.03 -7.18 -49.98
C ALA A 104 -8.23 -5.68 -49.68
N LEU A 105 -7.15 -4.90 -49.77
CA LEU A 105 -7.18 -3.46 -49.54
C LEU A 105 -7.60 -2.79 -50.85
N ASP A 106 -8.90 -2.51 -50.97
CA ASP A 106 -9.46 -2.01 -52.21
C ASP A 106 -9.61 -0.49 -52.15
N GLY A 107 -8.61 0.25 -52.63
CA GLY A 107 -8.68 1.69 -52.92
C GLY A 107 -7.82 2.62 -52.06
N GLU A 108 -7.93 3.93 -52.31
CA GLU A 108 -7.18 4.98 -51.60
C GLU A 108 -7.83 5.36 -50.27
N TYR A 109 -7.01 5.59 -49.24
CA TYR A 109 -7.44 5.99 -47.90
C TYR A 109 -6.85 7.37 -47.57
N ASP A 110 -7.63 8.23 -46.93
CA ASP A 110 -7.18 9.56 -46.51
C ASP A 110 -6.19 9.49 -45.34
N VAL A 111 -6.39 8.50 -44.46
CA VAL A 111 -5.61 8.33 -43.24
C VAL A 111 -5.37 6.84 -42.98
N VAL A 112 -4.12 6.50 -42.69
CA VAL A 112 -3.72 5.16 -42.23
C VAL A 112 -3.27 5.24 -40.78
N ILE A 113 -3.90 4.47 -39.91
CA ILE A 113 -3.59 4.35 -38.49
C ILE A 113 -2.93 3.00 -38.24
N ILE A 114 -1.71 3.02 -37.72
CA ILE A 114 -0.97 1.80 -37.36
C ILE A 114 -1.17 1.52 -35.87
N GLY A 115 -1.85 0.41 -35.57
CA GLY A 115 -2.17 -0.07 -34.23
C GLY A 115 -3.66 0.05 -33.92
N GLY A 116 -4.33 -1.08 -33.74
CA GLY A 116 -5.73 -1.22 -33.38
C GLY A 116 -5.98 -1.23 -31.86
N GLY A 117 -5.11 -0.61 -31.09
CA GLY A 117 -5.27 -0.41 -29.65
C GLY A 117 -6.30 0.68 -29.32
N VAL A 118 -6.52 0.93 -28.02
CA VAL A 118 -7.44 2.00 -27.55
C VAL A 118 -7.10 3.35 -28.16
N SER A 119 -5.82 3.72 -28.25
CA SER A 119 -5.38 4.99 -28.84
C SER A 119 -5.71 5.10 -30.34
N GLY A 120 -5.39 4.06 -31.12
CA GLY A 120 -5.65 4.04 -32.57
C GLY A 120 -7.14 4.02 -32.89
N LEU A 121 -7.93 3.24 -32.13
CA LEU A 121 -9.39 3.25 -32.26
C LEU A 121 -10.01 4.58 -31.83
N ALA A 122 -9.50 5.21 -30.78
CA ALA A 122 -9.96 6.54 -30.36
C ALA A 122 -9.68 7.57 -31.46
N ALA A 123 -8.47 7.58 -32.03
CA ALA A 123 -8.11 8.45 -33.14
C ALA A 123 -8.99 8.20 -34.38
N ALA A 124 -9.20 6.94 -34.76
CA ALA A 124 -10.10 6.57 -35.86
C ALA A 124 -11.52 7.09 -35.63
N SER A 125 -12.00 7.06 -34.39
CA SER A 125 -13.33 7.53 -34.04
C SER A 125 -13.53 9.05 -34.21
N GLU A 126 -12.46 9.84 -34.21
CA GLU A 126 -12.53 11.30 -34.39
C GLU A 126 -12.46 11.71 -35.87
N LEU A 127 -12.11 10.78 -36.77
CA LEU A 127 -11.92 11.02 -38.20
C LEU A 127 -13.08 10.46 -39.03
N THR A 128 -14.31 10.58 -38.53
CA THR A 128 -15.51 9.99 -39.16
C THR A 128 -15.85 10.56 -40.54
N ASP A 129 -15.34 11.73 -40.87
CA ASP A 129 -15.47 12.40 -42.17
C ASP A 129 -14.43 11.94 -43.20
N ARG A 130 -13.49 11.06 -42.81
CA ARG A 130 -12.39 10.57 -43.64
C ARG A 130 -12.49 9.08 -43.88
N ARG A 131 -11.91 8.63 -45.00
CA ARG A 131 -11.73 7.21 -45.29
C ARG A 131 -10.51 6.68 -44.55
N VAL A 132 -10.73 6.14 -43.35
CA VAL A 132 -9.67 5.69 -42.44
C VAL A 132 -9.40 4.18 -42.56
N LEU A 133 -8.13 3.79 -42.70
CA LEU A 133 -7.66 2.41 -42.58
C LEU A 133 -6.94 2.21 -41.24
N VAL A 134 -7.37 1.25 -40.44
CA VAL A 134 -6.67 0.84 -39.20
C VAL A 134 -5.97 -0.49 -39.42
N LEU A 135 -4.65 -0.52 -39.25
CA LEU A 135 -3.82 -1.72 -39.38
C LEU A 135 -3.47 -2.25 -37.98
N GLU A 136 -3.84 -3.50 -37.68
CA GLU A 136 -3.51 -4.15 -36.41
C GLU A 136 -2.72 -5.44 -36.67
N LYS A 137 -1.64 -5.64 -35.90
CA LYS A 137 -0.78 -6.82 -36.02
C LYS A 137 -1.47 -8.08 -35.47
N SER A 138 -2.31 -7.93 -34.45
CA SER A 138 -3.01 -9.01 -33.76
C SER A 138 -4.29 -9.40 -34.50
N ALA A 139 -4.79 -10.62 -34.28
CA ALA A 139 -6.11 -11.03 -34.77
C ALA A 139 -7.29 -10.32 -34.09
N SER A 140 -7.03 -9.39 -33.16
CA SER A 140 -8.04 -8.70 -32.38
C SER A 140 -7.64 -7.26 -32.07
N PHE A 141 -8.60 -6.35 -32.08
CA PHE A 141 -8.45 -4.98 -31.62
C PHE A 141 -8.36 -4.87 -30.08
N GLY A 142 -8.05 -3.67 -29.59
CA GLY A 142 -8.08 -3.31 -28.17
C GLY A 142 -6.69 -3.15 -27.53
N GLY A 143 -5.63 -3.71 -28.12
CA GLY A 143 -4.27 -3.57 -27.58
C GLY A 143 -4.19 -4.10 -26.15
N ASN A 144 -3.84 -3.28 -25.16
CA ASN A 144 -3.83 -3.68 -23.75
C ASN A 144 -5.23 -3.68 -23.08
N ALA A 145 -6.30 -3.29 -23.77
CA ALA A 145 -7.67 -3.46 -23.28
C ALA A 145 -8.20 -4.85 -23.69
N ARG A 146 -7.78 -5.91 -22.99
CA ARG A 146 -8.12 -7.30 -23.31
C ARG A 146 -8.69 -8.06 -22.12
N TYR A 147 -9.54 -9.02 -22.43
CA TYR A 147 -10.01 -10.04 -21.51
C TYR A 147 -9.77 -11.44 -22.09
N SER A 148 -9.69 -12.43 -21.20
CA SER A 148 -9.77 -13.84 -21.54
C SER A 148 -11.07 -14.42 -20.99
N THR A 149 -11.43 -15.62 -21.45
CA THR A 149 -12.64 -16.31 -21.04
C THR A 149 -12.32 -17.72 -20.58
N VAL A 150 -12.75 -18.08 -19.37
CA VAL A 150 -12.72 -19.46 -18.86
C VAL A 150 -14.14 -19.82 -18.44
N ASN A 151 -14.71 -20.91 -18.96
CA ASN A 151 -16.07 -21.36 -18.64
C ASN A 151 -17.13 -20.23 -18.72
N ARG A 152 -17.06 -19.40 -19.77
CA ARG A 152 -17.90 -18.20 -20.00
C ARG A 152 -17.65 -17.02 -19.06
N LEU A 153 -16.80 -17.16 -18.04
CA LEU A 153 -16.36 -16.06 -17.19
C LEU A 153 -15.31 -15.24 -17.92
N LYS A 154 -15.62 -13.96 -18.17
CA LYS A 154 -14.66 -13.00 -18.73
C LYS A 154 -13.85 -12.38 -17.59
N PHE A 155 -12.53 -12.36 -17.75
CA PHE A 155 -11.62 -11.68 -16.82
C PHE A 155 -10.57 -10.89 -17.60
N PRO A 156 -10.19 -9.69 -17.13
CA PRO A 156 -9.21 -8.89 -17.83
C PRO A 156 -7.83 -9.54 -17.75
N ILE A 157 -7.05 -9.45 -18.83
CA ILE A 157 -5.67 -9.97 -18.89
C ILE A 157 -4.62 -8.86 -19.04
N ALA A 158 -5.08 -7.61 -19.10
CA ALA A 158 -4.25 -6.42 -19.18
C ALA A 158 -5.00 -5.25 -18.51
N GLY A 159 -5.11 -4.07 -19.12
CA GLY A 159 -5.70 -2.88 -18.51
C GLY A 159 -7.10 -3.13 -17.92
N VAL A 160 -7.22 -2.96 -16.59
CA VAL A 160 -8.45 -3.25 -15.83
C VAL A 160 -9.17 -1.98 -15.37
N CYS A 161 -8.42 -0.93 -15.07
CA CYS A 161 -8.92 0.28 -14.45
C CYS A 161 -8.43 1.52 -15.21
N PHE A 162 -9.26 2.56 -15.20
CA PHE A 162 -8.90 3.92 -15.60
C PHE A 162 -9.30 4.87 -14.47
N GLN A 163 -8.69 6.05 -14.44
CA GLN A 163 -9.07 7.09 -13.49
C GLN A 163 -10.53 7.51 -13.73
N GLU A 164 -11.28 7.74 -12.66
CA GLU A 164 -12.65 8.21 -12.78
C GLU A 164 -12.70 9.47 -13.67
N PRO A 165 -13.53 9.47 -14.74
CA PRO A 165 -13.52 10.55 -15.72
C PRO A 165 -14.07 11.82 -15.09
N LEU A 166 -13.30 12.92 -15.19
CA LEU A 166 -13.75 14.23 -14.75
C LEU A 166 -15.00 14.68 -15.54
N PRO A 167 -15.94 15.41 -14.91
CA PRO A 167 -17.07 15.99 -15.63
C PRO A 167 -16.60 16.82 -16.83
N ASN A 168 -17.29 16.69 -17.97
CA ASN A 168 -16.99 17.37 -19.23
C ASN A 168 -15.61 17.10 -19.85
N SER A 169 -14.82 16.16 -19.32
CA SER A 169 -13.54 15.76 -19.92
C SER A 169 -13.70 14.99 -21.23
N PHE A 170 -12.63 14.94 -22.03
CA PHE A 170 -12.56 14.09 -23.23
C PHE A 170 -12.93 12.63 -22.93
N MET A 171 -12.42 12.08 -21.82
CA MET A 171 -12.72 10.70 -21.41
C MET A 171 -14.22 10.49 -21.13
N ALA A 172 -14.87 11.45 -20.45
CA ALA A 172 -16.31 11.38 -20.21
C ALA A 172 -17.13 11.41 -21.52
N GLN A 173 -16.71 12.26 -22.47
CA GLN A 173 -17.35 12.35 -23.78
C GLN A 173 -17.12 11.08 -24.61
N LEU A 174 -15.91 10.53 -24.61
CA LEU A 174 -15.57 9.28 -25.28
C LEU A 174 -16.39 8.11 -24.73
N LEU A 175 -16.47 7.95 -23.40
CA LEU A 175 -17.28 6.91 -22.75
C LEU A 175 -18.76 7.04 -23.11
N LYS A 176 -19.27 8.28 -23.21
CA LYS A 176 -20.64 8.54 -23.68
C LYS A 176 -20.83 8.13 -25.14
N LYS A 177 -19.89 8.50 -26.01
CA LYS A 177 -19.89 8.18 -27.45
C LYS A 177 -19.91 6.68 -27.70
N ILE A 178 -19.17 5.89 -26.92
CA ILE A 178 -19.09 4.43 -27.06
C ILE A 178 -20.13 3.67 -26.21
N GLY A 179 -21.06 4.36 -25.56
CA GLY A 179 -22.13 3.75 -24.77
C GLY A 179 -21.68 3.10 -23.45
N LEU A 180 -20.52 3.49 -22.91
CA LEU A 180 -19.97 2.99 -21.64
C LEU A 180 -20.15 3.96 -20.46
N SER A 181 -20.87 5.07 -20.65
CA SER A 181 -21.28 5.95 -19.55
C SER A 181 -22.01 5.18 -18.46
N GLY A 182 -21.45 5.17 -17.24
CA GLY A 182 -22.06 4.51 -16.08
C GLY A 182 -21.96 2.98 -16.08
N VAL A 183 -21.24 2.36 -17.02
CA VAL A 183 -21.05 0.90 -17.11
C VAL A 183 -19.82 0.44 -16.30
N TYR A 184 -19.11 1.36 -15.66
CA TYR A 184 -17.95 1.08 -14.81
C TYR A 184 -18.33 1.11 -13.32
N LYS A 185 -17.52 0.43 -12.49
CA LYS A 185 -17.66 0.43 -11.03
C LYS A 185 -16.45 1.09 -10.40
N SER A 186 -16.69 1.95 -9.41
CA SER A 186 -15.62 2.47 -8.56
C SER A 186 -15.09 1.35 -7.65
N ASN A 187 -13.76 1.26 -7.51
CA ASN A 187 -13.09 0.34 -6.59
C ASN A 187 -12.77 0.98 -5.23
N GLU A 188 -13.22 2.21 -4.99
CA GLU A 188 -12.87 3.01 -3.81
C GLU A 188 -13.33 2.36 -2.49
N LYS A 189 -14.50 1.71 -2.49
CA LYS A 189 -15.14 1.21 -1.26
C LYS A 189 -14.95 -0.29 -0.99
N ASP A 190 -14.61 -1.06 -2.02
CA ASP A 190 -14.58 -2.54 -1.94
C ASP A 190 -13.15 -3.11 -1.79
N THR A 191 -12.15 -2.26 -1.58
CA THR A 191 -10.75 -2.70 -1.47
C THR A 191 -10.38 -3.07 -0.04
N LEU A 192 -10.16 -4.37 0.18
CA LEU A 192 -9.51 -4.90 1.38
C LEU A 192 -8.00 -5.05 1.15
N VAL A 193 -7.22 -4.67 2.15
CA VAL A 193 -5.76 -4.76 2.13
C VAL A 193 -5.30 -5.74 3.19
N PHE A 194 -4.31 -6.57 2.83
CA PHE A 194 -3.63 -7.47 3.73
C PHE A 194 -2.37 -6.79 4.26
N PHE A 195 -2.36 -6.48 5.54
CA PHE A 195 -1.19 -5.89 6.21
C PHE A 195 -0.37 -6.98 6.88
N ASP A 196 0.94 -6.95 6.68
CA ASP A 196 1.85 -7.78 7.47
C ASP A 196 1.77 -7.35 8.95
N THR A 197 1.36 -8.30 9.80
CA THR A 197 1.08 -8.07 11.22
C THR A 197 2.32 -7.54 11.95
N PHE A 198 3.49 -8.09 11.64
CA PHE A 198 4.73 -7.73 12.34
C PHE A 198 5.35 -6.46 11.79
N LEU A 199 5.22 -6.22 10.49
CA LEU A 199 5.62 -4.93 9.91
C LEU A 199 4.77 -3.79 10.50
N LEU A 200 3.45 -3.96 10.56
CA LEU A 200 2.55 -2.93 11.09
C LEU A 200 2.81 -2.64 12.57
N LEU A 201 3.14 -3.67 13.37
CA LEU A 201 3.58 -3.50 14.77
C LEU A 201 4.92 -2.76 14.87
N ARG A 202 5.90 -3.08 14.01
CA ARG A 202 7.20 -2.38 14.00
C ARG A 202 7.07 -0.91 13.60
N CYS A 203 6.07 -0.60 12.78
CA CYS A 203 5.75 0.76 12.32
C CYS A 203 4.65 1.43 13.18
N LEU A 204 4.33 0.92 14.37
CA LEU A 204 3.24 1.45 15.19
C LEU A 204 3.40 2.94 15.52
N GLY A 205 4.65 3.42 15.66
CA GLY A 205 4.92 4.85 15.83
C GLY A 205 4.43 5.71 14.66
N GLU A 206 4.63 5.25 13.42
CA GLU A 206 4.14 5.94 12.21
C GLU A 206 2.60 5.94 12.17
N VAL A 207 2.00 4.80 12.52
CA VAL A 207 0.54 4.64 12.62
C VAL A 207 -0.03 5.65 13.62
N VAL A 208 0.51 5.67 14.85
CA VAL A 208 0.06 6.56 15.93
C VAL A 208 0.18 8.03 15.50
N VAL A 209 1.31 8.43 14.91
CA VAL A 209 1.50 9.80 14.43
C VAL A 209 0.47 10.16 13.34
N GLY A 210 0.20 9.26 12.39
CA GLY A 210 -0.82 9.45 11.36
C GLY A 210 -2.21 9.68 11.95
N PHE A 211 -2.63 8.85 12.92
CA PHE A 211 -3.92 9.01 13.59
C PHE A 211 -3.99 10.25 14.51
N ILE A 212 -2.89 10.68 15.11
CA ILE A 212 -2.83 11.94 15.89
C ILE A 212 -3.02 13.14 14.97
N LYS A 213 -2.45 13.13 13.76
CA LYS A 213 -2.67 14.19 12.76
C LYS A 213 -4.14 14.25 12.29
N GLN A 214 -4.86 13.12 12.32
CA GLN A 214 -6.27 13.02 11.92
C GLN A 214 -7.13 12.33 12.99
N PRO A 215 -7.36 12.97 14.15
CA PRO A 215 -7.93 12.31 15.33
C PRO A 215 -9.38 11.84 15.13
N VAL A 216 -10.11 12.40 14.17
CA VAL A 216 -11.47 11.97 13.81
C VAL A 216 -11.52 10.48 13.43
N TYR A 217 -10.44 9.95 12.84
CA TYR A 217 -10.38 8.53 12.50
C TYR A 217 -10.36 7.61 13.73
N LEU A 218 -9.87 8.08 14.89
CA LEU A 218 -9.89 7.30 16.14
C LEU A 218 -11.32 7.09 16.66
N LEU A 219 -12.30 7.86 16.21
CA LEU A 219 -13.71 7.65 16.56
C LEU A 219 -14.35 6.50 15.77
N LYS A 220 -13.71 6.03 14.69
CA LYS A 220 -14.25 4.94 13.87
C LYS A 220 -14.08 3.60 14.62
N PRO A 221 -15.17 2.85 14.90
CA PRO A 221 -15.08 1.56 15.59
C PRO A 221 -14.19 0.54 14.87
N ALA A 222 -14.11 0.65 13.53
CA ALA A 222 -13.25 -0.19 12.70
C ALA A 222 -11.75 -0.06 13.04
N VAL A 223 -11.28 1.09 13.50
CA VAL A 223 -9.88 1.30 13.91
C VAL A 223 -9.58 0.52 15.18
N TRP A 224 -10.46 0.59 16.18
CA TRP A 224 -10.30 -0.18 17.43
C TRP A 224 -10.38 -1.68 17.20
N ARG A 225 -11.29 -2.12 16.33
CA ARG A 225 -11.36 -3.52 15.90
C ARG A 225 -10.06 -3.98 15.24
N LEU A 226 -9.50 -3.16 14.35
CA LEU A 226 -8.24 -3.45 13.68
C LEU A 226 -7.08 -3.57 14.68
N THR A 227 -6.98 -2.62 15.61
CA THR A 227 -5.97 -2.63 16.69
C THR A 227 -6.09 -3.90 17.53
N GLY A 228 -7.29 -4.27 17.98
CA GLY A 228 -7.51 -5.51 18.72
C GLY A 228 -7.12 -6.76 17.92
N GLN A 229 -7.52 -6.82 16.64
CA GLN A 229 -7.15 -7.92 15.74
C GLN A 229 -5.64 -8.01 15.52
N LEU A 230 -4.96 -6.88 15.39
CA LEU A 230 -3.51 -6.82 15.26
C LEU A 230 -2.80 -7.47 16.45
N PHE A 231 -3.16 -7.08 17.68
CA PHE A 231 -2.56 -7.67 18.88
C PHE A 231 -2.90 -9.15 19.04
N LEU A 232 -4.15 -9.54 18.78
CA LEU A 232 -4.55 -10.95 18.80
C LEU A 232 -3.77 -11.78 17.76
N HIS A 233 -3.61 -11.26 16.54
CA HIS A 233 -2.86 -11.91 15.48
C HIS A 233 -1.36 -11.97 15.79
N ALA A 234 -0.81 -10.96 16.47
CA ALA A 234 0.56 -10.97 16.95
C ALA A 234 0.80 -12.14 17.94
N LEU A 235 -0.12 -12.29 18.91
CA LEU A 235 -0.08 -13.34 19.94
C LEU A 235 -0.22 -14.74 19.32
N ILE A 236 -1.24 -14.95 18.48
CA ILE A 236 -1.47 -16.25 17.82
C ILE A 236 -0.44 -16.50 16.71
N GLY A 237 0.27 -15.46 16.29
CA GLY A 237 1.30 -15.52 15.26
C GLY A 237 0.78 -15.60 13.83
N LYS A 238 -0.41 -15.06 13.59
CA LYS A 238 -0.95 -14.91 12.24
C LYS A 238 -0.13 -13.85 11.49
N PRO A 239 0.21 -14.10 10.21
CA PRO A 239 1.07 -13.20 9.44
C PRO A 239 0.34 -11.95 8.94
N TYR A 240 -0.98 -12.01 8.77
CA TYR A 240 -1.74 -10.94 8.12
C TYR A 240 -2.94 -10.49 8.94
N VAL A 241 -3.22 -9.19 8.86
CA VAL A 241 -4.46 -8.57 9.31
C VAL A 241 -5.14 -7.96 8.09
N ILE A 242 -6.45 -8.11 8.00
CA ILE A 242 -7.24 -7.60 6.88
C ILE A 242 -7.93 -6.32 7.34
N ALA A 243 -7.81 -5.25 6.57
CA ALA A 243 -8.52 -4.01 6.83
C ALA A 243 -8.99 -3.36 5.52
N ALA A 244 -10.02 -2.51 5.61
CA ALA A 244 -10.37 -1.63 4.51
C ALA A 244 -9.22 -0.66 4.22
N LYS A 245 -8.94 -0.38 2.93
CA LYS A 245 -7.88 0.55 2.51
C LYS A 245 -7.96 1.91 3.22
N GLN A 246 -9.18 2.43 3.39
CA GLN A 246 -9.48 3.73 4.01
C GLN A 246 -8.96 3.87 5.45
N LEU A 247 -8.75 2.75 6.16
CA LEU A 247 -8.18 2.79 7.51
C LEU A 247 -6.71 3.21 7.49
N GLY A 248 -6.03 3.10 6.35
CA GLY A 248 -4.65 3.55 6.15
C GLY A 248 -4.52 5.02 5.75
N ASP A 249 -5.60 5.70 5.33
CA ASP A 249 -5.54 7.07 4.77
C ASP A 249 -4.75 8.07 5.65
N PRO A 250 -4.87 8.08 6.99
CA PRO A 250 -4.08 8.98 7.83
C PRO A 250 -2.56 8.76 7.72
N ILE A 251 -2.13 7.53 7.42
CA ILE A 251 -0.71 7.16 7.30
C ILE A 251 -0.16 7.58 5.94
N PHE A 252 -0.98 7.49 4.89
CA PHE A 252 -0.62 7.86 3.52
C PHE A 252 -0.92 9.32 3.18
N ALA A 253 -1.51 10.09 4.11
CA ALA A 253 -1.97 11.45 3.87
C ALA A 253 -0.88 12.38 3.31
N ASP A 254 0.34 12.33 3.85
CA ASP A 254 1.45 13.17 3.38
C ASP A 254 1.86 12.79 1.93
N LEU A 255 1.80 11.50 1.58
CA LEU A 255 2.05 11.02 0.22
C LEU A 255 0.95 11.49 -0.72
N TYR A 256 -0.32 11.33 -0.33
CA TYR A 256 -1.46 11.75 -1.14
C TYR A 256 -1.45 13.27 -1.37
N ALA A 257 -1.17 14.07 -0.33
CA ALA A 257 -1.04 15.51 -0.47
C ALA A 257 0.08 15.89 -1.44
N PHE A 258 1.22 15.20 -1.40
CA PHE A 258 2.30 15.40 -2.37
C PHE A 258 1.88 15.05 -3.80
N LEU A 259 1.29 13.88 -4.01
CA LEU A 259 0.84 13.44 -5.33
C LEU A 259 -0.26 14.34 -5.90
N ASP A 260 -1.13 14.88 -5.04
CA ASP A 260 -2.22 15.77 -5.44
C ASP A 260 -1.71 17.11 -6.01
N THR A 261 -0.48 17.52 -5.68
CA THR A 261 0.18 18.68 -6.33
C THR A 261 0.39 18.47 -7.84
N PHE A 262 0.45 17.22 -8.29
CA PHE A 262 0.55 16.82 -9.70
C PHE A 262 -0.81 16.40 -10.28
N SER A 263 -1.93 16.72 -9.63
CA SER A 263 -3.27 16.53 -10.21
C SER A 263 -3.60 17.65 -11.20
N PRO A 264 -4.57 17.51 -12.11
CA PRO A 264 -4.97 18.59 -13.04
C PRO A 264 -5.39 19.91 -12.36
N ARG A 265 -5.70 19.87 -11.07
CA ARG A 265 -6.04 21.04 -10.25
C ARG A 265 -4.87 21.52 -9.38
N GLY A 266 -3.80 20.74 -9.30
CA GLY A 266 -2.61 21.02 -8.53
C GLY A 266 -1.68 22.00 -9.24
N GLU A 267 -0.90 22.72 -8.45
CA GLU A 267 0.00 23.79 -8.93
C GLU A 267 1.14 23.26 -9.82
N ARG A 268 1.44 21.96 -9.74
CA ARG A 268 2.57 21.33 -10.43
C ARG A 268 2.12 20.43 -11.57
N TYR A 269 0.89 20.56 -12.03
CA TYR A 269 0.42 19.77 -13.16
C TYR A 269 1.20 20.10 -14.44
N PRO A 270 1.82 19.11 -15.11
CA PRO A 270 2.44 19.34 -16.40
C PRO A 270 1.38 19.72 -17.45
N SER A 271 1.67 20.74 -18.27
CA SER A 271 0.86 21.03 -19.45
C SER A 271 1.04 19.92 -20.49
N LEU A 272 -0.07 19.37 -20.98
CA LEU A 272 -0.10 18.31 -21.98
C LEU A 272 -1.03 18.74 -23.13
N PRO A 273 -0.54 18.91 -24.37
CA PRO A 273 0.84 18.72 -24.82
C PRO A 273 1.80 19.79 -24.26
N TRP A 274 3.08 19.42 -24.10
CA TRP A 274 4.11 20.35 -23.62
C TRP A 274 4.35 21.49 -24.62
N THR A 275 4.55 22.69 -24.11
CA THR A 275 4.89 23.90 -24.87
C THR A 275 6.09 24.61 -24.24
N PRO A 276 6.84 25.45 -24.98
CA PRO A 276 7.94 26.24 -24.40
C PRO A 276 7.52 27.16 -23.24
N GLN A 277 6.23 27.49 -23.13
CA GLN A 277 5.65 28.30 -22.06
C GLN A 277 5.17 27.47 -20.86
N SER A 278 5.30 26.14 -20.92
CA SER A 278 4.90 25.25 -19.83
C SER A 278 5.79 25.47 -18.60
N ALA A 279 5.21 25.34 -17.41
CA ALA A 279 5.93 25.51 -16.15
C ALA A 279 7.10 24.52 -15.98
N TRP A 280 7.01 23.36 -16.62
CA TRP A 280 8.03 22.33 -16.59
C TRP A 280 8.94 22.43 -17.80
N SER A 281 10.24 22.25 -17.59
CA SER A 281 11.15 22.02 -18.70
C SER A 281 10.90 20.64 -19.32
N LYS A 282 11.11 20.53 -20.63
CA LYS A 282 11.02 19.24 -21.35
C LYS A 282 11.96 18.18 -20.75
N THR A 283 13.13 18.59 -20.31
CA THR A 283 14.12 17.72 -19.66
C THR A 283 13.58 17.15 -18.34
N ASN A 284 12.93 17.96 -17.51
CA ASN A 284 12.39 17.51 -16.23
C ASN A 284 11.22 16.53 -16.41
N MET A 285 10.37 16.77 -17.41
CA MET A 285 9.31 15.82 -17.78
C MET A 285 9.88 14.46 -18.19
N ALA A 286 10.84 14.44 -19.10
CA ALA A 286 11.47 13.21 -19.58
C ALA A 286 12.19 12.47 -18.45
N LEU A 287 12.82 13.22 -17.54
CA LEU A 287 13.52 12.65 -16.39
C LEU A 287 12.53 12.00 -15.41
N LEU A 288 11.39 12.63 -15.12
CA LEU A 288 10.36 12.03 -14.27
C LEU A 288 9.66 10.83 -14.90
N ASP A 289 9.52 10.81 -16.23
CA ASP A 289 8.93 9.68 -16.97
C ASP A 289 9.83 8.43 -16.95
N THR A 290 11.15 8.61 -16.79
CA THR A 290 12.12 7.51 -16.84
C THR A 290 12.56 7.01 -15.46
N ILE A 291 12.35 7.79 -14.39
CA ILE A 291 12.76 7.39 -13.04
C ILE A 291 11.74 6.41 -12.44
N PRO A 292 12.18 5.26 -11.87
CA PRO A 292 11.29 4.39 -11.12
C PRO A 292 10.64 5.11 -9.94
N LEU A 293 9.33 4.90 -9.74
CA LEU A 293 8.58 5.56 -8.67
C LEU A 293 9.21 5.37 -7.28
N TYR A 294 9.74 4.17 -7.00
CA TYR A 294 10.44 3.89 -5.76
C TYR A 294 11.69 4.78 -5.57
N THR A 295 12.54 4.89 -6.61
CA THR A 295 13.72 5.77 -6.59
C THR A 295 13.31 7.23 -6.40
N TYR A 296 12.25 7.66 -7.08
CA TYR A 296 11.73 9.01 -6.95
C TYR A 296 11.25 9.30 -5.52
N LEU A 297 10.52 8.40 -4.87
CA LEU A 297 9.93 8.66 -3.55
C LEU A 297 10.88 8.41 -2.37
N PHE A 298 11.83 7.47 -2.48
CA PHE A 298 12.59 6.97 -1.33
C PHE A 298 14.12 7.07 -1.46
N GLU A 299 14.65 7.46 -2.63
CA GLU A 299 16.10 7.59 -2.84
C GLU A 299 16.50 9.06 -3.13
N PRO A 300 16.37 9.99 -2.17
CA PRO A 300 16.55 11.43 -2.41
C PRO A 300 17.94 11.82 -2.91
N HIS A 301 18.95 11.00 -2.62
CA HIS A 301 20.34 11.17 -3.10
C HIS A 301 20.50 10.92 -4.61
N LYS A 302 19.52 10.28 -5.26
CA LYS A 302 19.51 10.06 -6.72
C LYS A 302 18.74 11.15 -7.48
N LEU A 303 18.18 12.14 -6.77
CA LEU A 303 17.29 13.16 -7.34
C LEU A 303 17.96 14.53 -7.48
N ASP A 304 19.29 14.60 -7.44
CA ASP A 304 20.03 15.87 -7.51
C ASP A 304 19.77 16.65 -8.80
N GLN A 305 19.39 15.94 -9.86
CA GLN A 305 19.03 16.51 -11.17
C GLN A 305 17.60 17.07 -11.22
N ILE A 306 16.74 16.70 -10.26
CA ILE A 306 15.35 17.17 -10.20
C ILE A 306 15.32 18.52 -9.46
N PRO A 307 14.59 19.54 -9.95
CA PRO A 307 14.37 20.78 -9.20
C PRO A 307 13.81 20.54 -7.80
N ALA A 308 14.23 21.34 -6.81
CA ALA A 308 13.84 21.13 -5.41
C ALA A 308 12.31 21.20 -5.18
N ASP A 309 11.62 22.02 -5.95
CA ASP A 309 10.16 22.14 -5.96
C ASP A 309 9.48 20.86 -6.47
N LEU A 310 10.10 20.09 -7.35
CA LEU A 310 9.54 18.82 -7.84
C LEU A 310 9.93 17.61 -6.97
N ARG A 311 10.79 17.76 -5.97
CA ARG A 311 11.21 16.62 -5.13
C ARG A 311 10.14 16.28 -4.07
N PRO A 312 10.00 14.99 -3.70
CA PRO A 312 9.15 14.60 -2.58
C PRO A 312 9.68 15.13 -1.25
N PRO A 313 8.79 15.24 -0.23
CA PRO A 313 9.21 15.52 1.13
C PRO A 313 10.19 14.44 1.61
N ARG A 314 11.25 14.85 2.32
CA ARG A 314 12.40 14.00 2.69
C ARG A 314 12.10 12.79 3.59
N LYS A 315 10.87 12.57 4.03
CA LYS A 315 10.53 11.56 5.07
C LYS A 315 9.16 10.94 4.89
N PHE A 316 8.98 10.11 3.88
CA PHE A 316 7.91 9.11 3.93
C PHE A 316 8.28 8.00 4.91
N GLY A 317 7.27 7.46 5.61
CA GLY A 317 7.46 6.38 6.59
C GLY A 317 7.78 5.04 5.93
N LYS A 318 8.32 4.09 6.71
CA LYS A 318 8.61 2.73 6.24
C LYS A 318 7.35 1.96 5.84
N LEU A 319 6.21 2.27 6.45
CA LEU A 319 4.94 1.65 6.05
C LEU A 319 4.53 2.11 4.64
N VAL A 320 4.80 3.37 4.31
CA VAL A 320 4.57 3.94 2.98
C VAL A 320 5.54 3.33 1.97
N GLU A 321 6.82 3.23 2.33
CA GLU A 321 7.86 2.58 1.52
C GLU A 321 7.52 1.13 1.18
N SER A 322 7.06 0.35 2.15
CA SER A 322 6.71 -1.06 1.92
C SER A 322 5.45 -1.25 1.07
N ALA A 323 4.64 -0.21 0.88
CA ALA A 323 3.40 -0.28 0.12
C ALA A 323 3.55 0.17 -1.35
N VAL A 324 4.65 0.85 -1.68
CA VAL A 324 5.02 1.30 -3.03
C VAL A 324 5.92 0.25 -3.69
#